data_AF-A0A1Y6H9K4-F1
#
_entry.id   AF-A0A1Y6H9K4-F1
#
_cell.length_a   1.000
_cell.length_b   1.000
_cell.length_c   1.000
_cell.angle_alpha   90.00
_cell.angle_beta   90.00
_cell.angle_gamma   90.00
#
_symmetry.space_group_name_H-M   'P 1'
#
loop_
_entity.id
_entity.type
_entity.pdbx_description
1 polymer ?
#
loop_
_entity_poly.entity_id
_entity_poly.type
_entity_poly.pdbx_seq_one_letter_code
_entity_poly.pdbx_strand_id
1 'polypeptide(L)'
;MAAPTQDHNNGHDQSAHRGNRQLAQFAPWLYLSVLLGSGWLLFLQPQTRVLQSKQAATSWLLAWIFGGIVIGALLWSLRLARLRLGRSSASYPLSARLPDSWTDAYAALLRPATAAPVAIKPDPAGAQRGAIWHRFGDGMLSVEMFDPNDASRAPWDGLDAQACIARLDELRPAWQIASANRALQQERRYWLDVVLSLLDHGVMRPLQDGYLPDTAELRTERFLLGADAGPIVLADVPALFARRLALAISAMPAPQRDAASVQWRLLQQLHALVAEGRTLDERSHVIQVLAWNPDVDLDQVEVAYILAAEYREGMRDWLRRAALVRLPDSALRLDEMLLSSCSPLGPQADDVDYMEAMRPLHRGFMQLFSERLSQLVLQAEQAERQAGLQPLPRATAASDGVSQDWPA
;
A
#
# COMPACT_ATOMS: atom_id res chain seq x y z
N MET A 1 -59.77 15.92 9.46
CA MET A 1 -59.99 17.31 9.02
C MET A 1 -58.63 17.89 8.69
N ALA A 2 -58.19 17.74 7.44
CA ALA A 2 -58.38 18.69 6.32
C ALA A 2 -57.27 19.78 6.30
N ALA A 3 -56.19 19.43 5.58
CA ALA A 3 -55.34 20.14 4.60
C ALA A 3 -55.74 21.59 4.15
N PRO A 4 -54.99 22.26 3.25
CA PRO A 4 -53.55 22.26 2.89
C PRO A 4 -52.99 23.71 2.75
N THR A 5 -51.73 23.89 2.33
CA THR A 5 -51.38 24.95 1.37
C THR A 5 -50.23 24.48 0.49
N GLN A 6 -50.53 24.37 -0.81
CA GLN A 6 -49.56 24.31 -1.89
C GLN A 6 -48.90 25.67 -2.02
N ASP A 7 -47.61 25.69 -2.34
CA ASP A 7 -47.13 26.66 -3.31
C ASP A 7 -46.23 25.98 -4.34
N HIS A 8 -46.49 26.36 -5.59
CA HIS A 8 -46.02 25.79 -6.84
C HIS A 8 -45.05 26.79 -7.48
N ASN A 9 -44.32 26.33 -8.50
CA ASN A 9 -43.44 27.08 -9.44
C ASN A 9 -41.97 27.24 -9.02
N ASN A 10 -40.97 27.01 -9.87
CA ASN A 10 -40.95 26.64 -11.28
C ASN A 10 -39.59 26.00 -11.61
N GLY A 11 -39.61 24.79 -12.16
CA GLY A 11 -38.49 24.22 -12.89
C GLY A 11 -38.54 24.69 -14.35
N HIS A 12 -37.61 25.56 -14.75
CA HIS A 12 -37.55 26.07 -16.12
C HIS A 12 -36.18 25.97 -16.81
N ASP A 13 -35.32 25.03 -16.41
CA ASP A 13 -34.04 24.81 -17.11
C ASP A 13 -33.86 23.43 -17.78
N GLN A 14 -34.89 22.57 -17.80
CA GLN A 14 -34.74 21.21 -18.36
C GLN A 14 -35.24 21.03 -19.81
N SER A 15 -35.76 22.06 -20.47
CA SER A 15 -36.25 21.93 -21.86
C SER A 15 -35.15 22.02 -22.92
N ALA A 16 -33.98 22.60 -22.63
CA ALA A 16 -32.90 22.75 -23.61
C ALA A 16 -32.07 21.47 -23.84
N HIS A 17 -32.10 20.50 -22.92
CA HIS A 17 -31.29 19.27 -23.03
C HIS A 17 -32.03 18.06 -23.64
N ARG A 18 -33.34 18.16 -23.88
CA ARG A 18 -34.12 17.08 -24.52
C ARG A 18 -34.00 17.09 -26.06
N GLY A 19 -33.85 18.27 -26.67
CA GLY A 19 -33.67 18.40 -28.12
C GLY A 19 -32.35 17.82 -28.64
N ASN A 20 -31.25 18.02 -27.90
CA ASN A 20 -29.92 17.54 -28.30
C ASN A 20 -29.74 16.02 -28.20
N ARG A 21 -30.48 15.34 -27.32
CA ARG A 21 -30.44 13.87 -27.19
C ARG A 21 -31.20 13.15 -28.31
N GLN A 22 -32.25 13.75 -28.85
CA GLN A 22 -32.97 13.16 -29.99
C GLN A 22 -32.15 13.29 -31.29
N LEU A 23 -31.47 14.41 -31.51
CA LEU A 23 -30.58 14.57 -32.67
C LEU A 23 -29.38 13.60 -32.64
N ALA A 24 -28.79 13.33 -31.48
CA ALA A 24 -27.69 12.36 -31.35
C ALA A 24 -28.12 10.91 -31.58
N GLN A 25 -29.38 10.55 -31.31
CA GLN A 25 -29.92 9.20 -31.57
C GLN A 25 -30.23 8.94 -33.05
N PHE A 26 -30.56 9.97 -33.83
CA PHE A 26 -30.87 9.85 -35.26
C PHE A 26 -29.68 10.13 -36.19
N ALA A 27 -28.61 10.77 -35.69
CA ALA A 27 -27.38 11.01 -36.45
C ALA A 27 -26.78 9.76 -37.13
N PRO A 28 -26.66 8.58 -36.47
CA PRO A 28 -26.13 7.39 -37.14
C PRO A 28 -27.08 6.83 -38.21
N TRP A 29 -28.39 7.00 -38.05
CA TRP A 29 -29.39 6.58 -39.04
C TRP A 29 -29.40 7.49 -40.28
N LEU A 30 -29.17 8.79 -40.09
CA LEU A 30 -28.99 9.74 -41.19
C LEU A 30 -27.69 9.51 -41.96
N TYR A 31 -26.62 9.13 -41.26
CA TYR A 31 -25.35 8.78 -41.92
C TYR A 31 -25.48 7.51 -42.77
N LEU A 32 -26.24 6.53 -42.25
CA LEU A 32 -26.50 5.27 -42.93
C LEU A 32 -27.43 5.44 -44.14
N SER A 33 -28.40 6.35 -44.09
CA SER A 33 -29.26 6.68 -45.24
C SER A 33 -28.53 7.49 -46.32
N VAL A 34 -27.59 8.38 -45.96
CA VAL A 34 -26.72 9.08 -46.91
C VAL A 34 -25.73 8.12 -47.58
N LEU A 35 -25.18 7.14 -46.86
CA LEU A 35 -24.33 6.07 -47.42
C LEU A 35 -25.11 5.15 -48.37
N LEU A 36 -26.33 4.77 -48.01
CA LEU A 36 -27.21 3.98 -48.88
C LEU A 36 -27.66 4.78 -50.12
N GLY A 37 -27.98 6.06 -49.96
CA GLY A 37 -28.38 6.95 -51.06
C GLY A 37 -27.24 7.24 -52.04
N SER A 38 -26.02 7.46 -51.54
CA SER A 38 -24.82 7.66 -52.37
C SER A 38 -24.41 6.37 -53.09
N GLY A 39 -24.52 5.21 -52.44
CA GLY A 39 -24.32 3.90 -53.07
C GLY A 39 -25.36 3.60 -54.16
N TRP A 40 -26.61 4.03 -53.97
CA TRP A 40 -27.68 3.88 -54.98
C TRP A 40 -27.50 4.83 -56.18
N LEU A 41 -27.05 6.07 -55.94
CA LEU A 41 -26.76 7.05 -57.01
C LEU A 41 -25.59 6.63 -57.90
N LEU A 42 -24.58 5.95 -57.34
CA LEU A 42 -23.49 5.34 -58.11
C LEU A 42 -23.97 4.20 -59.03
N PHE A 43 -25.16 3.64 -58.78
CA PHE A 43 -25.76 2.56 -59.56
C PHE A 43 -26.71 3.06 -60.67
N LEU A 44 -27.25 4.28 -60.52
CA LEU A 44 -28.16 4.91 -61.48
C LEU A 44 -27.45 5.65 -62.63
N GLN A 45 -26.14 5.92 -62.52
CA GLN A 45 -25.39 6.47 -63.63
C GLN A 45 -25.01 5.38 -64.64
N PRO A 46 -25.51 5.43 -65.89
CA PRO A 46 -25.34 4.35 -66.86
C PRO A 46 -23.94 4.26 -67.47
N GLN A 47 -22.99 5.12 -67.07
CA GLN A 47 -21.68 5.27 -67.73
C GLN A 47 -20.51 4.52 -67.05
N THR A 48 -20.74 3.75 -65.98
CA THR A 48 -19.68 2.99 -65.28
C THR A 48 -19.95 1.48 -65.22
N ARG A 49 -20.54 0.90 -66.26
CA ARG A 49 -20.67 -0.57 -66.39
C ARG A 49 -19.33 -1.21 -66.78
N VAL A 50 -18.47 -1.46 -65.79
CA VAL A 50 -17.23 -2.26 -65.96
C VAL A 50 -17.42 -3.72 -65.52
N LEU A 51 -18.57 -4.10 -64.96
CA LEU A 51 -18.79 -5.46 -64.46
C LEU A 51 -19.83 -6.22 -65.30
N GLN A 52 -19.43 -7.41 -65.77
CA GLN A 52 -20.31 -8.35 -66.48
C GLN A 52 -21.42 -8.87 -65.56
N SER A 53 -22.58 -9.18 -66.12
CA SER A 53 -23.80 -9.60 -65.39
C SER A 53 -23.60 -10.79 -64.44
N LYS A 54 -22.58 -11.64 -64.67
CA LYS A 54 -22.23 -12.77 -63.79
C LYS A 54 -21.43 -12.38 -62.54
N GLN A 55 -20.77 -11.22 -62.52
CA GLN A 55 -20.01 -10.72 -61.35
C GLN A 55 -20.85 -9.83 -60.42
N ALA A 56 -21.93 -9.23 -60.94
CA ALA A 56 -22.84 -8.42 -60.14
C ALA A 56 -23.55 -9.24 -59.05
N ALA A 57 -23.90 -10.50 -59.34
CA ALA A 57 -24.56 -11.37 -58.38
C ALA A 57 -23.65 -11.75 -57.20
N THR A 58 -22.36 -12.02 -57.45
CA THR A 58 -21.38 -12.37 -56.42
C THR A 58 -20.95 -11.16 -55.60
N SER A 59 -20.81 -9.98 -56.20
CA SER A 59 -20.53 -8.74 -55.46
C SER A 59 -21.70 -8.34 -54.56
N TRP A 60 -22.94 -8.58 -55.00
CA TRP A 60 -24.14 -8.29 -54.19
C TRP A 60 -24.24 -9.23 -52.99
N LEU A 61 -23.92 -10.51 -53.17
CA LEU A 61 -23.92 -11.49 -52.09
C LEU A 61 -22.84 -11.18 -51.04
N LEU A 62 -21.64 -10.77 -51.46
CA LEU A 62 -20.57 -10.32 -50.57
C LEU A 62 -20.93 -9.04 -49.81
N ALA A 63 -21.57 -8.07 -50.46
CA ALA A 63 -22.02 -6.84 -49.82
C ALA A 63 -23.09 -7.11 -48.75
N TRP A 64 -24.02 -8.04 -49.00
CA TRP A 64 -25.01 -8.46 -48.01
C TRP A 64 -24.41 -9.23 -46.84
N ILE A 65 -23.42 -10.08 -47.07
CA ILE A 65 -22.68 -10.77 -46.00
C ILE A 65 -21.96 -9.74 -45.12
N PHE A 66 -21.24 -8.80 -45.73
CA PHE A 66 -20.51 -7.78 -44.98
C PHE A 66 -21.45 -6.84 -44.22
N GLY A 67 -22.55 -6.41 -44.84
CA GLY A 67 -23.59 -5.61 -44.19
C GLY A 67 -24.25 -6.35 -43.03
N GLY A 68 -24.53 -7.65 -43.17
CA GLY A 68 -25.06 -8.50 -42.11
C GLY A 68 -24.12 -8.65 -40.92
N ILE A 69 -22.81 -8.79 -41.16
CA ILE A 69 -21.79 -8.88 -40.11
C ILE A 69 -21.69 -7.56 -39.32
N VAL A 70 -21.67 -6.41 -40.02
CA VAL A 70 -21.58 -5.09 -39.38
C VAL A 70 -22.84 -4.78 -38.56
N ILE A 71 -24.03 -5.08 -39.09
CA ILE A 71 -25.30 -4.90 -38.38
C ILE A 71 -25.39 -5.85 -37.17
N GLY A 72 -24.94 -7.10 -37.32
CA GLY A 72 -24.86 -8.07 -36.23
C GLY A 72 -23.92 -7.64 -35.12
N ALA A 73 -22.73 -7.13 -35.46
CA ALA A 73 -21.75 -6.62 -34.51
C ALA A 73 -22.26 -5.37 -33.77
N LEU A 74 -22.92 -4.46 -34.48
CA LEU A 74 -23.54 -3.26 -33.88
C LEU A 74 -24.68 -3.64 -32.92
N LEU A 75 -25.58 -4.54 -33.32
CA LEU A 75 -26.66 -5.03 -32.47
C LEU A 75 -26.14 -5.80 -31.25
N TRP A 76 -25.06 -6.58 -31.41
CA TRP A 76 -24.40 -7.29 -30.32
C TRP A 76 -23.73 -6.33 -29.33
N SER A 77 -23.03 -5.29 -29.83
CA SER A 77 -22.43 -4.24 -28.99
C SER A 77 -23.48 -3.44 -28.22
N LEU A 78 -24.61 -3.10 -28.86
CA LEU A 78 -25.74 -2.42 -28.25
C LEU A 78 -26.46 -3.31 -27.23
N ARG A 79 -26.54 -4.61 -27.47
CA ARG A 79 -27.08 -5.59 -26.52
C ARG A 79 -26.17 -5.74 -25.29
N LEU A 80 -24.85 -5.79 -25.49
CA LEU A 80 -23.86 -5.78 -24.40
C LEU A 80 -23.88 -4.48 -23.59
N ALA A 81 -24.03 -3.32 -24.26
CA ALA A 81 -24.16 -2.03 -23.60
C ALA A 81 -25.46 -1.93 -22.78
N ARG A 82 -26.58 -2.46 -23.29
CA ARG A 82 -27.86 -2.51 -22.55
C ARG A 82 -27.86 -3.51 -21.39
N LEU A 83 -27.14 -4.64 -21.51
CA LEU A 83 -26.97 -5.60 -20.43
C LEU A 83 -26.05 -5.09 -19.30
N ARG A 84 -25.16 -4.13 -19.57
CA ARG A 84 -24.26 -3.53 -18.58
C ARG A 84 -24.82 -2.31 -17.84
N LEU A 85 -25.90 -1.69 -18.33
CA LEU A 85 -26.52 -0.51 -17.70
C LEU A 85 -27.65 -0.85 -16.70
N GLY A 86 -27.93 -2.14 -16.46
CA GLY A 86 -29.07 -2.61 -15.66
C GLY A 86 -28.75 -3.34 -14.34
N ARG A 87 -27.49 -3.47 -13.94
CA ARG A 87 -27.11 -4.07 -12.65
C ARG A 87 -26.11 -3.20 -11.91
N SER A 88 -26.66 -2.31 -11.07
CA SER A 88 -25.98 -1.88 -9.86
C SER A 88 -25.89 -3.08 -8.91
N SER A 89 -24.77 -3.22 -8.20
CA SER A 89 -24.43 -4.26 -7.21
C SER A 89 -24.41 -5.73 -7.69
N ALA A 90 -23.26 -6.19 -8.18
CA ALA A 90 -22.73 -7.55 -7.98
C ALA A 90 -21.35 -7.67 -8.64
N SER A 91 -20.35 -7.95 -7.82
CA SER A 91 -18.98 -8.33 -8.15
C SER A 91 -18.93 -9.56 -9.08
N TYR A 92 -18.22 -9.43 -10.21
CA TYR A 92 -17.73 -10.53 -11.05
C TYR A 92 -16.45 -10.07 -11.78
N PRO A 93 -15.53 -11.00 -12.10
CA PRO A 93 -14.13 -10.94 -11.72
C PRO A 93 -13.30 -10.23 -12.79
N LEU A 94 -12.57 -9.22 -12.36
CA LEU A 94 -11.56 -8.56 -13.16
C LEU A 94 -10.35 -9.48 -13.28
N SER A 95 -9.98 -9.79 -14.51
CA SER A 95 -8.71 -10.40 -14.95
C SER A 95 -7.57 -9.39 -14.86
N ALA A 96 -7.41 -8.82 -13.66
CA ALA A 96 -6.32 -7.98 -13.21
C ALA A 96 -6.24 -8.18 -11.70
N ARG A 97 -5.57 -9.25 -11.27
CA ARG A 97 -5.14 -9.36 -9.87
C ARG A 97 -3.69 -8.86 -9.82
N LEU A 98 -3.41 -7.58 -9.61
CA LEU A 98 -3.38 -6.96 -8.27
C LEU A 98 -4.42 -7.54 -7.31
N PRO A 99 -4.01 -8.42 -6.38
CA PRO A 99 -4.94 -9.18 -5.56
C PRO A 99 -5.80 -8.29 -4.67
N ASP A 100 -6.91 -8.88 -4.23
CA ASP A 100 -8.02 -8.22 -3.52
C ASP A 100 -7.59 -7.54 -2.19
N SER A 101 -6.34 -7.77 -1.75
CA SER A 101 -5.62 -6.95 -0.77
C SER A 101 -4.11 -6.95 -1.13
N TRP A 102 -3.42 -5.81 -0.95
CA TRP A 102 -1.96 -5.72 -1.14
C TRP A 102 -1.22 -6.72 -0.23
N THR A 103 -1.77 -7.00 0.96
CA THR A 103 -1.31 -8.03 1.90
C THR A 103 -1.26 -9.44 1.32
N ASP A 104 -2.18 -9.82 0.43
CA ASP A 104 -2.18 -11.14 -0.22
C ASP A 104 -1.20 -11.20 -1.41
N ALA A 105 -0.96 -10.08 -2.10
CA ALA A 105 0.10 -9.95 -3.12
C ALA A 105 1.47 -10.05 -2.48
N TYR A 106 1.63 -9.29 -1.40
CA TYR A 106 2.81 -9.25 -0.56
C TYR A 106 3.10 -10.63 0.04
N ALA A 107 2.10 -11.33 0.58
CA ALA A 107 2.25 -12.69 1.08
C ALA A 107 2.52 -13.74 -0.03
N ALA A 108 2.05 -13.51 -1.26
CA ALA A 108 2.30 -14.40 -2.39
C ALA A 108 3.69 -14.19 -3.02
N LEU A 109 4.18 -12.94 -3.09
CA LEU A 109 5.51 -12.56 -3.57
C LEU A 109 6.61 -12.85 -2.53
N LEU A 110 6.29 -12.79 -1.23
CA LEU A 110 7.21 -13.10 -0.14
C LEU A 110 7.19 -14.56 0.33
N ARG A 111 6.53 -15.48 -0.39
CA ARG A 111 6.74 -16.92 -0.14
C ARG A 111 8.03 -17.35 -0.85
N PRO A 112 9.17 -17.53 -0.14
CA PRO A 112 10.16 -18.46 -0.63
C PRO A 112 9.46 -19.81 -0.82
N ALA A 113 9.90 -20.60 -1.81
CA ALA A 113 9.55 -22.01 -1.87
C ALA A 113 9.62 -22.56 -0.45
N THR A 114 8.48 -22.99 0.09
CA THR A 114 8.39 -23.44 1.48
C THR A 114 9.42 -24.55 1.66
N ALA A 115 10.54 -24.26 2.33
CA ALA A 115 11.13 -25.26 3.19
C ALA A 115 9.98 -25.69 4.10
N ALA A 116 9.61 -26.97 4.01
CA ALA A 116 8.46 -27.54 4.70
C ALA A 116 8.42 -26.99 6.14
N PRO A 117 7.23 -26.57 6.64
CA PRO A 117 7.12 -26.06 7.99
C PRO A 117 7.62 -27.14 8.94
N VAL A 118 8.85 -26.99 9.42
CA VAL A 118 9.29 -27.69 10.60
C VAL A 118 8.34 -27.18 11.66
N ALA A 119 7.53 -28.07 12.22
CA ALA A 119 6.63 -27.75 13.31
C ALA A 119 7.48 -27.17 14.46
N ILE A 120 7.56 -25.84 14.53
CA ILE A 120 8.23 -25.14 15.62
C ILE A 120 7.33 -25.36 16.82
N LYS A 121 7.80 -26.23 17.73
CA LYS A 121 7.22 -26.37 19.06
C LYS A 121 7.12 -24.96 19.66
N PRO A 122 5.94 -24.50 20.11
CA PRO A 122 5.80 -23.14 20.63
C PRO A 122 6.76 -22.96 21.80
N ASP A 123 7.68 -22.00 21.66
CA ASP A 123 8.57 -21.62 22.74
C ASP A 123 7.74 -20.94 23.84
N PRO A 124 7.63 -21.54 25.05
CA PRO A 124 6.85 -20.95 26.13
C PRO A 124 7.36 -19.56 26.53
N ALA A 125 8.66 -19.28 26.37
CA ALA A 125 9.24 -17.97 26.64
C ALA A 125 8.78 -16.91 25.61
N GLY A 126 8.67 -17.30 24.34
CA GLY A 126 8.10 -16.47 23.27
C GLY A 126 6.62 -16.13 23.51
N ALA A 127 5.81 -17.13 23.86
CA ALA A 127 4.39 -16.93 24.15
C ALA A 127 4.15 -15.99 25.35
N GLN A 128 4.98 -16.11 26.39
CA GLN A 128 4.91 -15.22 27.56
C GLN A 128 5.28 -13.78 27.20
N ARG A 129 6.32 -13.59 26.38
CA ARG A 129 6.73 -12.27 25.89
C ARG A 129 5.62 -11.62 25.05
N GLY A 130 4.92 -12.39 24.22
CA GLY A 130 3.73 -11.95 23.49
C GLY A 130 2.61 -11.47 24.37
N ALA A 131 2.27 -12.25 25.39
CA ALA A 131 1.25 -11.84 26.34
C ALA A 131 1.64 -10.55 27.10
N ILE A 132 2.92 -10.33 27.40
CA ILE A 132 3.40 -9.10 28.05
C ILE A 132 3.34 -7.91 27.10
N TRP A 133 3.81 -8.08 25.85
CA TRP A 133 3.73 -7.06 24.82
C TRP A 133 2.29 -6.54 24.64
N HIS A 134 1.34 -7.46 24.46
CA HIS A 134 -0.07 -7.09 24.29
C HIS A 134 -0.66 -6.40 25.52
N ARG A 135 -0.31 -6.82 26.75
CA ARG A 135 -0.78 -6.13 27.96
C ARG A 135 -0.16 -4.75 28.13
N PHE A 136 1.10 -4.59 27.74
CA PHE A 136 1.81 -3.33 27.89
C PHE A 136 1.34 -2.30 26.86
N GLY A 137 1.22 -2.72 25.59
CA GLY A 137 0.90 -1.85 24.45
C GLY A 137 -0.56 -1.80 24.04
N ASP A 138 -1.36 -2.83 24.36
CA ASP A 138 -2.78 -2.95 23.95
C ASP A 138 -3.02 -2.71 22.45
N GLY A 139 -2.08 -3.18 21.61
CA GLY A 139 -2.09 -2.99 20.15
C GLY A 139 -1.66 -1.60 19.67
N MET A 140 -1.41 -0.65 20.58
CA MET A 140 -0.99 0.72 20.23
C MET A 140 0.53 0.88 20.11
N LEU A 141 1.30 -0.01 20.75
CA LEU A 141 2.75 -0.01 20.65
C LEU A 141 3.19 -0.61 19.32
N SER A 142 3.79 0.21 18.46
CA SER A 142 4.36 -0.20 17.18
C SER A 142 5.89 -0.09 17.22
N VAL A 143 6.57 -1.13 16.75
CA VAL A 143 8.03 -1.17 16.62
C VAL A 143 8.53 -0.10 15.66
N GLU A 144 7.81 0.11 14.56
CA GLU A 144 8.19 1.03 13.48
C GLU A 144 8.06 2.50 13.85
N MET A 145 7.12 2.83 14.75
CA MET A 145 6.83 4.21 15.14
C MET A 145 7.49 4.60 16.46
N PHE A 146 8.13 3.65 17.14
CA PHE A 146 8.78 3.89 18.41
C PHE A 146 10.10 4.66 18.26
N ASP A 147 10.17 5.86 18.84
CA ASP A 147 11.39 6.63 19.00
C ASP A 147 11.74 6.76 20.50
N PRO A 148 12.85 6.18 20.97
CA PRO A 148 13.28 6.35 22.35
C PRO A 148 13.57 7.82 22.71
N ASN A 149 13.92 8.68 21.74
CA ASN A 149 14.24 10.08 21.99
C ASN A 149 13.01 10.93 22.33
N ASP A 150 11.80 10.46 22.02
CA ASP A 150 10.57 11.16 22.38
C ASP A 150 10.29 11.14 23.90
N ALA A 151 10.98 10.29 24.67
CA ALA A 151 10.75 10.14 26.10
C ALA A 151 10.98 11.43 26.93
N SER A 152 11.84 12.33 26.44
CA SER A 152 12.13 13.63 27.06
C SER A 152 11.51 14.82 26.31
N ARG A 153 10.61 14.55 25.36
CA ARG A 153 9.99 15.58 24.55
C ARG A 153 8.78 16.19 25.28
N ALA A 154 8.64 17.51 25.18
CA ALA A 154 7.42 18.19 25.61
C ALA A 154 6.24 17.77 24.71
N PRO A 155 5.00 17.62 25.25
CA PRO A 155 4.57 17.90 26.62
C PRO A 155 4.73 16.73 27.62
N TRP A 156 5.30 15.60 27.22
CA TRP A 156 5.28 14.35 28.00
C TRP A 156 6.34 14.27 29.09
N ASP A 157 7.40 15.08 29.01
CA ASP A 157 8.53 15.06 29.95
C ASP A 157 8.14 15.33 31.42
N GLY A 158 7.01 16.00 31.66
CA GLY A 158 6.49 16.24 33.01
C GLY A 158 5.61 15.12 33.57
N LEU A 159 5.22 14.14 32.77
CA LEU A 159 4.29 13.09 33.18
C LEU A 159 4.98 12.02 34.02
N ASP A 160 4.27 11.53 35.02
CA ASP A 160 4.62 10.30 35.75
C ASP A 160 4.09 9.06 35.01
N ALA A 161 4.44 7.87 35.51
CA ALA A 161 4.14 6.62 34.82
C ALA A 161 2.63 6.32 34.78
N GLN A 162 1.90 6.65 35.84
CA GLN A 162 0.46 6.41 35.91
C GLN A 162 -0.32 7.38 35.00
N ALA A 163 0.11 8.64 34.93
CA ALA A 163 -0.44 9.64 34.02
C ALA A 163 -0.19 9.27 32.56
N CYS A 164 0.97 8.68 32.23
CA CYS A 164 1.21 8.14 30.89
C CYS A 164 0.21 7.04 30.54
N ILE A 165 -0.04 6.10 31.45
CA ILE A 165 -0.99 5.00 31.24
C ILE A 165 -2.43 5.53 31.07
N ALA A 166 -2.86 6.46 31.93
CA ALA A 166 -4.18 7.07 31.83
C ALA A 166 -4.35 7.82 30.49
N ARG A 167 -3.31 8.56 30.07
CA ARG A 167 -3.36 9.29 28.80
C ARG A 167 -3.39 8.37 27.58
N LEU A 168 -2.69 7.23 27.63
CA LEU A 168 -2.77 6.20 26.59
C LEU A 168 -4.18 5.62 26.46
N ASP A 169 -4.86 5.36 27.58
CA ASP A 169 -6.25 4.90 27.60
C ASP A 169 -7.20 5.93 26.97
N GLU A 170 -7.05 7.21 27.33
CA GLU A 170 -7.83 8.32 26.76
C GLU A 170 -7.65 8.46 25.25
N LEU A 171 -6.41 8.33 24.75
CA LEU A 171 -6.08 8.53 23.33
C LEU A 171 -6.40 7.31 22.46
N ARG A 172 -6.63 6.14 23.06
CA ARG A 172 -6.82 4.87 22.33
C ARG A 172 -7.85 4.96 21.19
N PRO A 173 -9.09 5.46 21.38
CA PRO A 173 -10.09 5.44 20.31
C PRO A 173 -9.68 6.32 19.12
N ALA A 174 -9.10 7.50 19.41
CA ALA A 174 -8.63 8.42 18.38
C ALA A 174 -7.44 7.84 17.62
N TRP A 175 -6.53 7.16 18.32
CA TRP A 175 -5.37 6.50 17.73
C TRP A 175 -5.77 5.34 16.80
N GLN A 176 -6.75 4.51 17.19
CA GLN A 176 -7.24 3.40 16.36
C GLN A 176 -7.81 3.89 15.02
N ILE A 177 -8.59 4.97 15.04
CA ILE A 177 -9.13 5.56 13.81
C ILE A 177 -8.00 6.19 12.97
N ALA A 178 -7.12 6.95 13.60
CA ALA A 178 -6.02 7.62 12.91
C ALA A 178 -5.04 6.63 12.27
N SER A 179 -4.72 5.53 12.96
CA SER A 179 -3.80 4.48 12.45
C SER A 179 -4.40 3.71 11.28
N ALA A 180 -5.69 3.37 11.33
CA ALA A 180 -6.40 2.76 10.21
C ALA A 180 -6.41 3.67 8.97
N ASN A 181 -6.68 4.96 9.15
CA ASN A 181 -6.62 5.93 8.05
C ASN A 181 -5.19 6.09 7.51
N ARG A 182 -4.18 6.06 8.40
CA ARG A 182 -2.79 6.16 7.99
C ARG A 182 -2.34 4.97 7.14
N ALA A 183 -2.80 3.76 7.45
CA ALA A 183 -2.54 2.57 6.64
C ALA A 183 -3.10 2.75 5.21
N LEU A 184 -4.34 3.23 5.06
CA LEU A 184 -4.94 3.51 3.74
C LEU A 184 -4.17 4.59 2.97
N GLN A 185 -3.72 5.65 3.65
CA GLN A 185 -2.88 6.68 3.03
C GLN A 185 -1.53 6.12 2.57
N GLN A 186 -0.92 5.22 3.35
CA GLN A 186 0.33 4.56 2.98
C GLN A 186 0.14 3.67 1.75
N GLU A 187 -0.92 2.85 1.69
CA GLU A 187 -1.25 2.06 0.50
C GLU A 187 -1.39 2.94 -0.76
N ARG A 188 -2.10 4.06 -0.64
CA ARG A 188 -2.24 5.01 -1.75
C ARG A 188 -0.89 5.62 -2.16
N ARG A 189 -0.04 5.95 -1.18
CA ARG A 189 1.31 6.47 -1.42
C ARG A 189 2.20 5.46 -2.16
N TYR A 190 2.19 4.19 -1.75
CA TYR A 190 2.93 3.14 -2.45
C TYR A 190 2.52 2.99 -3.91
N TRP A 191 1.20 3.00 -4.16
CA TRP A 191 0.69 2.97 -5.53
C TRP A 191 1.18 4.19 -6.35
N LEU A 192 1.14 5.38 -5.76
CA LEU A 192 1.64 6.60 -6.40
C LEU A 192 3.14 6.51 -6.70
N ASP A 193 3.93 5.95 -5.78
CA ASP A 193 5.38 5.78 -5.98
C ASP A 193 5.71 4.87 -7.17
N VAL A 194 4.94 3.78 -7.36
CA VAL A 194 5.09 2.90 -8.54
C VAL A 194 4.74 3.64 -9.83
N VAL A 195 3.58 4.30 -9.88
CA VAL A 195 3.09 4.97 -11.09
C VAL A 195 4.00 6.15 -11.46
N LEU A 196 4.37 6.98 -10.49
CA LEU A 196 5.26 8.12 -10.72
C LEU A 196 6.65 7.67 -11.15
N SER A 197 7.18 6.57 -10.59
CA SER A 197 8.46 6.02 -11.05
C SER A 197 8.45 5.68 -12.54
N LEU A 198 7.38 5.07 -13.04
CA LEU A 198 7.22 4.80 -14.48
C LEU A 198 7.14 6.09 -15.30
N LEU A 199 6.32 7.04 -14.87
CA LEU A 199 6.12 8.32 -15.58
C LEU A 199 7.39 9.17 -15.62
N ASP A 200 8.14 9.22 -14.54
CA ASP A 200 9.40 9.97 -14.41
C ASP A 200 10.47 9.44 -15.37
N HIS A 201 10.39 8.17 -15.75
CA HIS A 201 11.26 7.52 -16.72
C HIS A 201 10.64 7.43 -18.13
N GLY A 202 9.53 8.15 -18.38
CA GLY A 202 8.91 8.27 -19.71
C GLY A 202 7.96 7.13 -20.09
N VAL A 203 7.66 6.21 -19.17
CA VAL A 203 6.74 5.10 -19.40
C VAL A 203 5.31 5.52 -19.05
N MET A 204 4.54 5.91 -20.07
CA MET A 204 3.14 6.30 -19.92
C MET A 204 2.21 5.09 -20.00
N ARG A 205 1.37 4.89 -18.97
CA ARG A 205 0.35 3.84 -18.96
C ARG A 205 -1.02 4.39 -18.61
N PRO A 206 -2.09 3.94 -19.28
CA PRO A 206 -3.44 4.32 -18.85
C PRO A 206 -3.69 3.82 -17.43
N LEU A 207 -4.38 4.63 -16.64
CA LEU A 207 -4.84 4.28 -15.30
C LEU A 207 -5.97 3.25 -15.36
N GLN A 208 -6.42 2.75 -14.19
CA GLN A 208 -7.47 1.73 -14.10
C GLN A 208 -8.80 2.16 -14.73
N ASP A 209 -9.06 3.46 -14.82
CA ASP A 209 -10.22 4.07 -15.46
C ASP A 209 -10.09 4.22 -16.99
N GLY A 210 -8.93 3.84 -17.55
CA GLY A 210 -8.62 3.89 -18.97
C GLY A 210 -8.14 5.25 -19.47
N TYR A 211 -8.04 6.26 -18.61
CA TYR A 211 -7.51 7.57 -18.97
C TYR A 211 -5.99 7.62 -18.82
N LEU A 212 -5.35 8.53 -19.56
CA LEU A 212 -3.93 8.79 -19.36
C LEU A 212 -3.72 9.55 -18.04
N PRO A 213 -2.65 9.24 -17.30
CA PRO A 213 -2.39 9.84 -16.00
C PRO A 213 -2.07 11.32 -16.15
N ASP A 214 -2.79 12.15 -15.39
CA ASP A 214 -2.39 13.54 -15.16
C ASP A 214 -1.22 13.54 -14.17
N THR A 215 0.00 13.70 -14.69
CA THR A 215 1.21 13.68 -13.88
C THR A 215 1.24 14.81 -12.85
N ALA A 216 0.65 15.97 -13.14
CA ALA A 216 0.64 17.10 -12.21
C ALA A 216 -0.30 16.82 -11.03
N GLU A 217 -1.47 16.24 -11.30
CA GLU A 217 -2.41 15.82 -10.27
C GLU A 217 -1.81 14.73 -9.37
N LEU A 218 -1.24 13.68 -9.96
CA LEU A 218 -0.63 12.56 -9.20
C LEU A 218 0.55 13.01 -8.34
N ARG A 219 1.41 13.90 -8.85
CA ARG A 219 2.51 14.47 -8.05
C ARG A 219 1.99 15.36 -6.91
N THR A 220 0.93 16.11 -7.16
CA THR A 220 0.30 16.95 -6.12
C THR A 220 -0.29 16.08 -5.02
N GLU A 221 -1.02 15.02 -5.39
CA GLU A 221 -1.55 14.05 -4.43
C GLU A 221 -0.42 13.41 -3.61
N ARG A 222 0.64 12.95 -4.27
CA ARG A 222 1.81 12.35 -3.62
C ARG A 222 2.51 13.31 -2.66
N PHE A 223 2.61 14.57 -3.04
CA PHE A 223 3.17 15.63 -2.21
C PHE A 223 2.31 15.88 -0.97
N LEU A 224 0.99 16.01 -1.14
CA LEU A 224 0.06 16.24 -0.03
C LEU A 224 0.05 15.07 0.97
N LEU A 225 0.04 13.82 0.49
CA LEU A 225 0.14 12.64 1.34
C LEU A 225 1.49 12.53 2.08
N GLY A 226 2.55 13.06 1.48
CA GLY A 226 3.88 13.13 2.10
C GLY A 226 4.00 14.24 3.15
N ALA A 227 3.34 15.39 2.92
CA ALA A 227 3.34 16.54 3.82
C ALA A 227 2.36 16.37 4.99
N ASP A 228 1.34 15.51 4.85
CA ASP A 228 0.39 15.20 5.92
C ASP A 228 1.05 14.35 7.01
N ALA A 229 1.39 15.02 8.13
CA ALA A 229 1.84 14.38 9.36
C ALA A 229 0.72 13.59 10.06
N GLY A 230 -0.53 13.80 9.65
CA GLY A 230 -1.71 13.20 10.25
C GLY A 230 -2.08 13.83 11.60
N PRO A 231 -3.08 13.25 12.27
CA PRO A 231 -3.50 13.71 13.59
C PRO A 231 -2.38 13.55 14.63
N ILE A 232 -2.25 14.53 15.53
CA ILE A 232 -1.21 14.60 16.56
C ILE A 232 -1.12 13.31 17.41
N VAL A 233 -2.24 12.61 17.60
CA VAL A 233 -2.29 11.32 18.32
C VAL A 233 -1.34 10.25 17.77
N LEU A 234 -1.02 10.28 16.47
CA LEU A 234 -0.07 9.35 15.84
C LEU A 234 1.36 9.57 16.32
N ALA A 235 1.71 10.78 16.74
CA ALA A 235 2.99 11.11 17.37
C ALA A 235 2.94 10.98 18.90
N ASP A 236 1.80 11.34 19.52
CA ASP A 236 1.65 11.32 20.99
C ASP A 236 1.76 9.91 21.57
N VAL A 237 1.12 8.92 20.94
CA VAL A 237 1.06 7.55 21.48
C VAL A 237 2.45 6.89 21.55
N PRO A 238 3.27 6.88 20.48
CA PRO A 238 4.65 6.40 20.57
C PRO A 238 5.49 7.15 21.61
N ALA A 239 5.33 8.48 21.70
CA ALA A 239 6.05 9.31 22.66
C ALA A 239 5.68 8.99 24.12
N LEU A 240 4.40 8.74 24.39
CA LEU A 240 3.91 8.30 25.70
C LEU A 240 4.45 6.92 26.09
N PHE A 241 4.57 5.98 25.14
CA PHE A 241 5.22 4.70 25.39
C PHE A 241 6.72 4.86 25.66
N ALA A 242 7.41 5.72 24.91
CA ALA A 242 8.83 6.02 25.15
C ALA A 242 9.03 6.62 26.55
N ARG A 243 8.19 7.58 26.94
CA ARG A 243 8.19 8.17 28.28
C ARG A 243 7.94 7.13 29.37
N ARG A 244 6.90 6.31 29.21
CA ARG A 244 6.54 5.23 30.15
C ARG A 244 7.70 4.25 30.34
N LEU A 245 8.36 3.83 29.26
CA LEU A 245 9.52 2.94 29.32
C LEU A 245 10.72 3.60 30.02
N ALA A 246 11.01 4.87 29.73
CA ALA A 246 12.11 5.59 30.38
C ALA A 246 11.90 5.71 31.90
N LEU A 247 10.66 6.00 32.33
CA LEU A 247 10.30 6.03 33.75
C LEU A 247 10.44 4.66 34.41
N ALA A 248 9.97 3.60 33.76
CA ALA A 248 10.11 2.24 34.26
C ALA A 248 11.59 1.85 34.43
N ILE A 249 12.45 2.17 33.45
CA ILE A 249 13.91 1.94 33.53
C ILE A 249 14.50 2.69 34.73
N SER A 250 14.15 3.96 34.91
CA SER A 250 14.66 4.76 36.03
C SER A 250 14.28 4.21 37.41
N ALA A 251 13.13 3.53 37.51
CA ALA A 251 12.62 2.94 38.74
C ALA A 251 13.27 1.58 39.08
N MET A 252 13.94 0.93 38.13
CA MET A 252 14.58 -0.37 38.34
C MET A 252 15.73 -0.31 39.36
N PRO A 253 16.05 -1.41 40.06
CA PRO A 253 17.27 -1.55 40.86
C PRO A 253 18.53 -1.31 40.02
N ALA A 254 19.58 -0.75 40.62
CA ALA A 254 20.83 -0.36 39.94
C ALA A 254 21.37 -1.38 38.90
N PRO A 255 21.56 -2.68 39.21
CA PRO A 255 22.12 -3.62 38.23
C PRO A 255 21.19 -3.84 37.02
N GLN A 256 19.88 -3.81 37.22
CA GLN A 256 18.90 -3.96 36.13
C GLN A 256 18.79 -2.67 35.31
N ARG A 257 18.81 -1.53 35.99
CA ARG A 257 18.80 -0.20 35.36
C ARG A 257 19.99 -0.01 34.43
N ASP A 258 21.18 -0.42 34.85
CA ASP A 258 22.39 -0.28 34.03
C ASP A 258 22.30 -1.11 32.74
N ALA A 259 21.85 -2.37 32.85
CA ALA A 259 21.62 -3.23 31.70
C ALA A 259 20.53 -2.69 30.76
N ALA A 260 19.40 -2.25 31.30
CA ALA A 260 18.31 -1.64 30.53
C ALA A 260 18.74 -0.33 29.86
N SER A 261 19.58 0.47 30.53
CA SER A 261 20.11 1.72 29.97
C SER A 261 21.07 1.48 28.79
N VAL A 262 21.78 0.36 28.77
CA VAL A 262 22.59 -0.05 27.60
C VAL A 262 21.67 -0.41 26.43
N GLN A 263 20.62 -1.19 26.67
CA GLN A 263 19.65 -1.55 25.62
C GLN A 263 18.87 -0.33 25.10
N TRP A 264 18.51 0.60 25.98
CA TRP A 264 17.88 1.88 25.60
C TRP A 264 18.77 2.71 24.65
N ARG A 265 20.06 2.84 24.99
CA ARG A 265 21.04 3.53 24.13
C ARG A 265 21.23 2.83 22.79
N LEU A 266 21.18 1.50 22.77
CA LEU A 266 21.21 0.75 21.51
C LEU A 266 19.98 1.07 20.65
N LEU A 267 18.77 1.06 21.22
CA LEU A 267 17.56 1.43 20.47
C LEU A 267 17.64 2.86 19.91
N GLN A 268 18.23 3.81 20.62
CA GLN A 268 18.46 5.17 20.11
C GLN A 268 19.37 5.18 18.88
N GLN A 269 20.45 4.38 18.91
CA GLN A 269 21.37 4.24 17.78
C GLN A 269 20.69 3.55 16.59
N LEU A 270 19.89 2.51 16.84
CA LEU A 270 19.15 1.82 15.80
C LEU A 270 18.07 2.71 15.19
N HIS A 271 17.36 3.52 15.99
CA HIS A 271 16.29 4.39 15.49
C HIS A 271 16.78 5.36 14.41
N ALA A 272 18.00 5.89 14.55
CA ALA A 272 18.60 6.74 13.51
C ALA A 272 18.69 6.05 12.13
N LEU A 273 18.80 4.72 12.11
CA LEU A 273 18.86 3.90 10.89
C LEU A 273 17.47 3.47 10.38
N VAL A 274 16.41 3.55 11.20
CA VAL A 274 15.05 3.10 10.85
C VAL A 274 14.48 3.93 9.71
N ALA A 275 14.59 5.26 9.77
CA ALA A 275 14.01 6.14 8.76
C ALA A 275 14.61 5.90 7.37
N GLU A 276 15.94 5.79 7.30
CA GLU A 276 16.65 5.47 6.05
C GLU A 276 16.42 4.02 5.60
N GLY A 277 16.33 3.08 6.53
CA GLY A 277 16.04 1.68 6.23
C GLY A 277 14.64 1.51 5.64
N ARG A 278 13.66 2.31 6.11
CA ARG A 278 12.30 2.33 5.57
C ARG A 278 12.29 2.81 4.13
N THR A 279 12.94 3.91 3.80
CA THR A 279 12.94 4.42 2.41
C THR A 279 13.57 3.43 1.42
N LEU A 280 14.62 2.72 1.84
CA LEU A 280 15.20 1.64 1.05
C LEU A 280 14.25 0.45 0.89
N ASP A 281 13.55 0.08 1.96
CA ASP A 281 12.55 -0.98 1.92
C ASP A 281 11.38 -0.62 0.98
N GLU A 282 10.79 0.57 1.14
CA GLU A 282 9.75 1.12 0.24
C GLU A 282 10.20 1.06 -1.23
N ARG A 283 11.44 1.45 -1.52
CA ARG A 283 12.02 1.40 -2.87
C ARG A 283 12.18 -0.03 -3.38
N SER A 284 12.61 -0.97 -2.53
CA SER A 284 12.76 -2.38 -2.91
C SER A 284 11.42 -3.00 -3.32
N HIS A 285 10.31 -2.57 -2.70
CA HIS A 285 8.96 -3.00 -3.07
C HIS A 285 8.58 -2.47 -4.45
N VAL A 286 8.86 -1.20 -4.75
CA VAL A 286 8.63 -0.62 -6.08
C VAL A 286 9.43 -1.39 -7.13
N ILE A 287 10.73 -1.64 -6.91
CA ILE A 287 11.58 -2.38 -7.84
C ILE A 287 11.02 -3.79 -8.09
N GLN A 288 10.59 -4.51 -7.05
CA GLN A 288 10.01 -5.85 -7.19
C GLN A 288 8.77 -5.86 -8.07
N VAL A 289 7.86 -4.91 -7.86
CA VAL A 289 6.64 -4.78 -8.68
C VAL A 289 6.99 -4.50 -10.13
N LEU A 290 7.99 -3.65 -10.35
CA LEU A 290 8.41 -3.29 -11.70
C LEU A 290 9.13 -4.45 -12.40
N ALA A 291 10.03 -5.15 -11.71
CA ALA A 291 10.87 -6.22 -12.27
C ALA A 291 10.11 -7.55 -12.49
N TRP A 292 9.15 -7.88 -11.63
CA TRP A 292 8.56 -9.24 -11.57
C TRP A 292 7.05 -9.31 -11.87
N ASN A 293 6.50 -8.30 -12.53
CA ASN A 293 5.11 -8.35 -12.96
C ASN A 293 4.99 -9.23 -14.24
N PRO A 294 4.06 -10.20 -14.30
CA PRO A 294 3.92 -11.12 -15.43
C PRO A 294 3.34 -10.47 -16.70
N ASP A 295 2.69 -9.31 -16.59
CA ASP A 295 2.03 -8.59 -17.70
C ASP A 295 2.92 -7.46 -18.26
N VAL A 296 4.24 -7.59 -18.15
CA VAL A 296 5.20 -6.48 -18.28
C VAL A 296 5.74 -6.29 -19.69
N ASP A 297 5.84 -5.01 -20.06
CA ASP A 297 6.60 -4.54 -21.21
C ASP A 297 8.05 -4.22 -20.83
N LEU A 298 8.97 -4.39 -21.78
CA LEU A 298 10.41 -4.23 -21.59
C LEU A 298 10.79 -2.90 -20.90
N ASP A 299 10.12 -1.81 -21.28
CA ASP A 299 10.37 -0.46 -20.75
C ASP A 299 10.20 -0.37 -19.23
N GLN A 300 9.25 -1.11 -18.65
CA GLN A 300 9.06 -1.12 -17.19
C GLN A 300 10.19 -1.85 -16.47
N VAL A 301 10.72 -2.93 -17.07
CA VAL A 301 11.87 -3.66 -16.52
C VAL A 301 13.10 -2.75 -16.53
N GLU A 302 13.31 -1.96 -17.59
CA GLU A 302 14.41 -0.98 -17.65
C GLU A 302 14.35 0.02 -16.49
N VAL A 303 13.16 0.55 -16.17
CA VAL A 303 12.97 1.41 -14.99
C VAL A 303 13.35 0.67 -13.71
N ALA A 304 12.98 -0.60 -13.57
CA ALA A 304 13.35 -1.39 -12.40
C ALA A 304 14.88 -1.50 -12.22
N TYR A 305 15.64 -1.70 -13.30
CA TYR A 305 17.11 -1.73 -13.25
C TYR A 305 17.72 -0.39 -12.87
N ILE A 306 17.18 0.73 -13.39
CA ILE A 306 17.64 2.08 -13.00
C ILE A 306 17.45 2.28 -11.50
N LEU A 307 16.26 1.96 -10.98
CA LEU A 307 15.97 2.08 -9.55
C LEU A 307 16.79 1.10 -8.70
N ALA A 308 17.09 -0.09 -9.21
CA ALA A 308 17.93 -1.09 -8.53
C ALA A 308 19.38 -0.60 -8.35
N ALA A 309 19.95 0.08 -9.36
CA ALA A 309 21.26 0.69 -9.25
C ALA A 309 21.30 1.76 -8.13
N GLU A 310 20.30 2.63 -8.06
CA GLU A 310 20.19 3.62 -6.98
C GLU A 310 20.00 2.96 -5.60
N TYR A 311 19.18 1.92 -5.53
CA TYR A 311 18.98 1.14 -4.31
C TYR A 311 20.30 0.56 -3.81
N ARG A 312 21.13 0.02 -4.72
CA ARG A 312 22.44 -0.53 -4.36
C ARG A 312 23.37 0.52 -3.76
N GLU A 313 23.41 1.72 -4.31
CA GLU A 313 24.19 2.83 -3.74
C GLU A 313 23.66 3.22 -2.35
N GLY A 314 22.36 3.44 -2.21
CA GLY A 314 21.73 3.78 -0.94
C GLY A 314 21.92 2.70 0.13
N MET A 315 21.81 1.42 -0.25
CA MET A 315 22.03 0.29 0.65
C MET A 315 23.49 0.20 1.12
N ARG A 316 24.48 0.48 0.24
CA ARG A 316 25.88 0.54 0.65
C ARG A 316 26.14 1.65 1.67
N ASP A 317 25.53 2.81 1.47
CA ASP A 317 25.64 3.93 2.41
C ASP A 317 24.98 3.64 3.76
N TRP A 318 23.80 3.01 3.72
CA TRP A 318 23.12 2.56 4.92
C TRP A 318 23.95 1.51 5.69
N LEU A 319 24.51 0.51 5.01
CA LEU A 319 25.40 -0.49 5.61
C LEU A 319 26.67 0.13 6.23
N ARG A 320 27.26 1.16 5.60
CA ARG A 320 28.39 1.90 6.18
C ARG A 320 28.02 2.57 7.50
N ARG A 321 26.81 3.12 7.62
CA ARG A 321 26.31 3.70 8.88
C ARG A 321 25.97 2.62 9.91
N ALA A 322 25.34 1.53 9.48
CA ALA A 322 25.08 0.37 10.32
C ALA A 322 26.37 -0.21 10.93
N ALA A 323 27.48 -0.22 10.17
CA ALA A 323 28.78 -0.68 10.63
C ALA A 323 29.36 0.12 11.82
N LEU A 324 28.82 1.30 12.13
CA LEU A 324 29.22 2.10 13.29
C LEU A 324 28.54 1.61 14.59
N VAL A 325 27.49 0.80 14.49
CA VAL A 325 26.74 0.28 15.64
C VAL A 325 27.34 -1.05 16.09
N ARG A 326 27.75 -1.12 17.36
CA ARG A 326 28.25 -2.34 18.01
C ARG A 326 27.15 -2.98 18.84
N LEU A 327 26.95 -4.27 18.67
CA LEU A 327 25.95 -5.02 19.43
C LEU A 327 26.53 -5.41 20.80
N PRO A 328 25.85 -5.11 21.93
CA PRO A 328 26.39 -5.36 23.26
C PRO A 328 26.57 -6.85 23.58
N ASP A 329 25.75 -7.71 22.97
CA ASP A 329 25.73 -9.16 23.24
C ASP A 329 26.49 -9.98 22.17
N SER A 330 27.18 -9.32 21.25
CA SER A 330 27.90 -9.98 20.15
C SER A 330 29.22 -9.28 19.85
N ALA A 331 30.21 -10.06 19.38
CA ALA A 331 31.45 -9.48 18.86
C ALA A 331 31.25 -8.79 17.50
N LEU A 332 30.13 -9.07 16.82
CA LEU A 332 29.81 -8.57 15.48
C LEU A 332 29.33 -7.12 15.51
N ARG A 333 29.61 -6.41 14.42
CA ARG A 333 28.93 -5.16 14.07
C ARG A 333 27.53 -5.44 13.52
N LEU A 334 26.67 -4.42 13.52
CA LEU A 334 25.31 -4.56 13.00
C LEU A 334 25.28 -4.99 11.52
N ASP A 335 26.12 -4.39 10.67
CA ASP A 335 26.21 -4.75 9.24
C ASP A 335 26.63 -6.21 9.04
N GLU A 336 27.65 -6.68 9.76
CA GLU A 336 28.13 -8.05 9.71
C GLU A 336 27.06 -9.06 10.14
N MET A 337 26.35 -8.75 11.22
CA MET A 337 25.25 -9.60 11.69
C MET A 337 24.13 -9.65 10.66
N LEU A 338 23.70 -8.51 10.11
CA LEU A 338 22.61 -8.49 9.13
C LEU A 338 23.00 -9.20 7.82
N LEU A 339 24.21 -8.96 7.31
CA LEU A 339 24.71 -9.60 6.08
C LEU A 339 24.88 -11.11 6.22
N SER A 340 25.05 -11.64 7.44
CA SER A 340 25.13 -13.10 7.67
C SER A 340 23.85 -13.85 7.28
N SER A 341 22.72 -13.13 7.21
CA SER A 341 21.42 -13.66 6.78
C SER A 341 21.14 -13.49 5.28
N CYS A 342 22.01 -12.77 4.57
CA CYS A 342 21.87 -12.50 3.14
C CYS A 342 22.46 -13.62 2.28
N SER A 343 21.88 -13.82 1.10
CA SER A 343 22.42 -14.75 0.11
C SER A 343 23.77 -14.24 -0.44
N PRO A 344 24.77 -15.13 -0.63
CA PRO A 344 26.01 -14.73 -1.27
C PRO A 344 25.74 -14.35 -2.73
N LEU A 345 26.32 -13.24 -3.17
CA LEU A 345 26.20 -12.78 -4.55
C LEU A 345 27.21 -13.49 -5.45
N GLY A 346 26.73 -13.96 -6.61
CA GLY A 346 27.58 -14.54 -7.64
C GLY A 346 28.37 -13.47 -8.42
N PRO A 347 29.40 -13.87 -9.18
CA PRO A 347 30.22 -12.95 -9.97
C PRO A 347 29.47 -12.27 -11.12
N GLN A 348 28.29 -12.77 -11.49
CA GLN A 348 27.43 -12.24 -12.56
C GLN A 348 26.15 -11.58 -12.02
N ALA A 349 26.03 -11.38 -10.70
CA ALA A 349 24.83 -10.80 -10.12
C ALA A 349 24.65 -9.34 -10.55
N ASP A 350 23.48 -9.03 -11.09
CA ASP A 350 23.10 -7.67 -11.47
C ASP A 350 22.54 -6.87 -10.26
N ASP A 351 22.02 -5.67 -10.52
CA ASP A 351 21.49 -4.80 -9.45
C ASP A 351 20.16 -5.30 -8.88
N VAL A 352 19.34 -6.01 -9.67
CA VAL A 352 18.10 -6.63 -9.20
C VAL A 352 18.43 -7.83 -8.32
N ASP A 353 19.37 -8.69 -8.74
CA ASP A 353 19.92 -9.79 -7.94
C ASP A 353 20.52 -9.29 -6.62
N TYR A 354 21.22 -8.14 -6.66
CA TYR A 354 21.74 -7.48 -5.46
C TYR A 354 20.61 -7.12 -4.50
N MET A 355 19.55 -6.47 -4.99
CA MET A 355 18.40 -6.11 -4.18
C MET A 355 17.71 -7.36 -3.58
N GLU A 356 17.50 -8.41 -4.38
CA GLU A 356 16.93 -9.69 -3.93
C GLU A 356 17.75 -10.31 -2.80
N ALA A 357 19.08 -10.35 -2.95
CA ALA A 357 19.98 -10.91 -1.94
C ALA A 357 19.98 -10.09 -0.63
N MET A 358 19.77 -8.77 -0.72
CA MET A 358 19.73 -7.85 0.42
C MET A 358 18.34 -7.78 1.09
N ARG A 359 17.28 -8.36 0.50
CA ARG A 359 15.92 -8.34 1.07
C ARG A 359 15.84 -8.75 2.55
N PRO A 360 16.59 -9.75 3.06
CA PRO A 360 16.53 -10.12 4.46
C PRO A 360 16.99 -9.02 5.44
N LEU A 361 17.77 -8.03 4.98
CA LEU A 361 18.35 -6.99 5.85
C LEU A 361 17.29 -6.19 6.60
N HIS A 362 16.26 -5.69 5.91
CA HIS A 362 15.24 -4.86 6.53
C HIS A 362 14.48 -5.64 7.61
N ARG A 363 14.05 -6.86 7.26
CA ARG A 363 13.38 -7.76 8.22
C ARG A 363 14.27 -8.09 9.41
N GLY A 364 15.53 -8.46 9.18
CA GLY A 364 16.48 -8.79 10.25
C GLY A 364 16.76 -7.60 11.16
N PHE A 365 16.85 -6.39 10.60
CA PHE A 365 17.02 -5.16 11.36
C PHE A 365 15.79 -4.83 12.22
N MET A 366 14.58 -4.91 11.64
CA MET A 366 13.33 -4.69 12.38
C MET A 366 13.09 -5.77 13.44
N GLN A 367 13.48 -7.03 13.17
CA GLN A 367 13.46 -8.11 14.16
C GLN A 367 14.40 -7.81 15.32
N LEU A 368 15.65 -7.42 15.06
CA LEU A 368 16.58 -7.03 16.12
C LEU A 368 15.99 -5.88 16.96
N PHE A 369 15.50 -4.82 16.33
CA PHE A 369 14.90 -3.69 17.05
C PHE A 369 13.73 -4.15 17.93
N SER A 370 12.85 -4.98 17.38
CA SER A 370 11.70 -5.55 18.07
C SER A 370 12.10 -6.45 19.24
N GLU A 371 13.12 -7.29 19.08
CA GLU A 371 13.65 -8.14 20.15
C GLU A 371 14.17 -7.28 21.31
N ARG A 372 14.92 -6.21 21.02
CA ARG A 372 15.43 -5.29 22.04
C ARG A 372 14.32 -4.54 22.75
N LEU A 373 13.34 -4.03 21.99
CA LEU A 373 12.20 -3.32 22.56
C LEU A 373 11.34 -4.26 23.42
N SER A 374 11.07 -5.48 22.95
CA SER A 374 10.27 -6.47 23.70
C SER A 374 10.95 -6.94 25.00
N GLN A 375 12.29 -7.03 25.01
CA GLN A 375 13.06 -7.28 26.24
C GLN A 375 12.89 -6.15 27.26
N LEU A 376 12.96 -4.89 26.81
CA LEU A 376 12.73 -3.73 27.67
C LEU A 376 11.29 -3.64 28.16
N VAL A 377 10.31 -3.92 27.32
CA VAL A 377 8.88 -3.98 27.69
C VAL A 377 8.65 -5.03 28.78
N LEU A 378 9.31 -6.20 28.70
CA LEU A 378 9.23 -7.23 29.73
C LEU A 378 9.78 -6.75 31.07
N GLN A 379 10.96 -6.11 31.07
CA GLN A 379 11.56 -5.56 32.28
C GLN A 379 10.73 -4.41 32.87
N ALA A 380 10.20 -3.54 31.99
CA ALA A 380 9.37 -2.41 32.38
C ALA A 380 8.07 -2.88 33.02
N GLU A 381 7.37 -3.85 32.44
CA GLU A 381 6.13 -4.37 33.03
C GLU A 381 6.35 -4.98 34.42
N GLN A 382 7.48 -5.67 34.61
CA GLN A 382 7.87 -6.17 35.93
C GLN A 382 8.12 -5.04 36.93
N ALA A 383 8.83 -3.98 36.52
CA ALA A 383 9.11 -2.82 37.36
C ALA A 383 7.82 -2.05 37.73
N GLU A 384 6.91 -1.86 36.78
CA GLU A 384 5.62 -1.20 36.99
C GLU A 384 4.74 -1.97 37.99
N ARG A 385 4.72 -3.31 37.89
CA ARG A 385 4.01 -4.16 38.85
C ARG A 385 4.59 -4.08 40.26
N GLN A 386 5.92 -4.06 40.37
CA GLN A 386 6.59 -3.91 41.67
C GLN A 386 6.32 -2.54 42.30
N ALA A 387 6.16 -1.51 41.48
CA ALA A 387 5.75 -0.17 41.89
C ALA A 387 4.24 -0.05 42.22
N GLY A 388 3.45 -1.09 41.97
CA GLY A 388 2.01 -1.10 42.24
C GLY A 388 1.18 -0.25 41.27
N LEU A 389 1.69 0.02 40.06
CA LEU A 389 0.97 0.77 39.03
C LEU A 389 -0.22 -0.01 38.49
N GLN A 390 -1.28 0.71 38.13
CA GLN A 390 -2.44 0.11 37.48
C GLN A 390 -2.12 -0.12 36.00
N PRO A 391 -2.27 -1.35 35.49
CA PRO A 391 -1.97 -1.65 34.10
C PRO A 391 -2.94 -0.92 33.16
N LEU A 392 -2.52 -0.73 31.91
CA LEU A 392 -3.38 -0.23 30.85
C LEU A 392 -4.64 -1.13 30.75
N PRO A 393 -5.86 -0.58 30.88
CA PRO A 393 -7.07 -1.37 30.81
C PRO A 393 -7.17 -2.10 29.49
N ARG A 394 -7.56 -3.37 29.48
CA ARG A 394 -7.81 -4.09 28.22
C ARG A 394 -9.05 -3.51 27.55
N ALA A 395 -9.01 -3.33 26.24
CA ALA A 395 -10.20 -3.04 25.46
C ALA A 395 -11.29 -4.10 25.73
N THR A 396 -12.47 -3.67 26.17
CA THR A 396 -13.62 -4.56 26.40
C THR A 396 -14.14 -5.11 25.05
N ALA A 397 -13.79 -6.36 24.75
CA ALA A 397 -14.43 -7.28 23.82
C ALA A 397 -14.85 -6.73 22.44
N ALA A 398 -13.89 -6.67 21.50
CA ALA A 398 -14.13 -6.88 20.06
C ALA A 398 -12.89 -7.41 19.31
N SER A 399 -11.87 -7.93 20.01
CA SER A 399 -10.65 -8.43 19.39
C SER A 399 -10.13 -9.68 20.12
N ASP A 400 -10.90 -10.78 20.04
CA ASP A 400 -10.36 -12.14 20.10
C ASP A 400 -10.03 -12.63 18.66
N GLY A 401 -9.84 -11.69 17.74
CA GLY A 401 -9.20 -11.96 16.46
C GLY A 401 -7.70 -12.08 16.73
N VAL A 402 -7.17 -13.30 16.61
CA VAL A 402 -5.74 -13.59 16.57
C VAL A 402 -5.07 -12.62 15.59
N SER A 403 -4.47 -11.55 16.10
CA SER A 403 -3.87 -10.49 15.28
C SER A 403 -2.37 -10.72 15.16
N GLN A 404 -1.89 -10.64 13.92
CA GLN A 404 -0.58 -11.09 13.43
C GLN A 404 0.61 -10.20 13.83
N ASP A 405 0.44 -9.30 14.81
CA ASP A 405 1.47 -8.32 15.19
C ASP A 405 2.43 -8.83 16.26
N TRP A 406 2.60 -10.16 16.34
CA TRP A 406 3.69 -10.73 17.13
C TRP A 406 4.98 -10.71 16.29
N PRO A 407 6.04 -10.00 16.70
CA PRO A 407 7.35 -10.19 16.11
C PRO A 407 7.81 -11.62 16.42
N ALA A 408 7.80 -12.47 15.40
CA ALA A 408 8.24 -13.85 15.46
C ALA A 408 9.75 -13.97 15.71
#